data_AF-A0A0F9YBZ8-F1
#
_entry.id   AF-A0A0F9YBZ8-F1
#
_cell.length_a   1.000
_cell.length_b   1.000
_cell.length_c   1.000
_cell.angle_alpha   90.00
_cell.angle_beta   90.00
_cell.angle_gamma   90.00
#
_symmetry.space_group_name_H-M   'P 1'
#
loop_
_entity.id
_entity.type
_entity.pdbx_description
1 polymer ?
#
loop_
_entity_poly.entity_id
_entity_poly.type
_entity_poly.pdbx_seq_one_letter_code
_entity_poly.pdbx_strand_id
1 'polypeptide(L)'
;MKNLVKYLIFNLFIFLNCHSQILIINKPVATLQDTPVIESKEIKYPIFFKDSQNLESLALFGDLLFYNEAENIKNNKAKITLENGVIWIYVKVLDMFNQDHESISCWVKEEDTKVLDNFVIPETISVIKNNWVNNLSIGTKLLNLVSDQYNYNIFDIKTAFNPENLNENLLRENILKTAQNFLGMPYSWGGKSAWDNKGLNDVAEIQTSVDCSGFINLIYRVNGLEIPRNSGAQYKYCNQIEKGSDLLSGDLIFLTNPKSGNINHVILYLGNNLIQESIGSEIPEENRITEFNKRFGKDIKETNSGDFSNTTEGQKIFFGSLLNSQEKLEEMRKYFFFTRNLIKITDFESISKELEAFITGKSFKPDFPIKIEDLAVVYVLHWGFDNKIHAGIIIVNKNIAQEVCDIFQELFDAHFRIEKINLIDNYNADDDLSMADNNSSALCCREITGKPGTYSKHTFGLAIDINPVQNPYVKGYLVLPENSKNNLNNINYTDREKVKNLMGVITQDSVCYKIFAKYGWTWGGNWEKTYFDGKENKPYFDYQHFEK
;
A
#
# COMPACT_ATOMS: atom_id res chain seq x y z
N MET A 1 -27.40 0.24 7.32
CA MET A 1 -26.85 0.25 8.70
C MET A 1 -26.86 -1.10 9.43
N LYS A 2 -27.99 -1.79 9.68
CA LYS A 2 -28.03 -3.02 10.52
C LYS A 2 -27.24 -4.24 9.98
N ASN A 3 -27.06 -4.38 8.67
CA ASN A 3 -26.30 -5.50 8.09
C ASN A 3 -24.78 -5.25 8.06
N LEU A 4 -24.36 -3.98 7.97
CA LEU A 4 -22.95 -3.59 7.95
C LEU A 4 -22.34 -3.67 9.36
N VAL A 5 -23.11 -3.32 10.40
CA VAL A 5 -22.68 -3.50 11.80
C VAL A 5 -22.51 -4.98 12.14
N LYS A 6 -23.36 -5.88 11.63
CA LYS A 6 -23.13 -7.33 11.75
C LYS A 6 -21.89 -7.80 10.99
N TYR A 7 -21.60 -7.25 9.82
CA TYR A 7 -20.42 -7.60 9.01
C TYR A 7 -19.10 -7.06 9.61
N LEU A 8 -19.12 -5.83 10.12
CA LEU A 8 -18.03 -5.19 10.86
C LEU A 8 -17.78 -5.92 12.18
N ILE A 9 -18.82 -6.24 12.95
CA ILE A 9 -18.67 -7.04 14.17
C ILE A 9 -18.14 -8.44 13.84
N PHE A 10 -18.55 -9.07 12.74
CA PHE A 10 -18.09 -10.40 12.35
C PHE A 10 -16.61 -10.42 11.92
N ASN A 11 -16.15 -9.44 11.13
CA ASN A 11 -14.73 -9.33 10.76
C ASN A 11 -13.86 -8.89 11.94
N LEU A 12 -14.37 -8.03 12.83
CA LEU A 12 -13.69 -7.70 14.09
C LEU A 12 -13.67 -8.89 15.08
N PHE A 13 -14.68 -9.76 15.05
CA PHE A 13 -14.74 -10.99 15.87
C PHE A 13 -13.72 -12.04 15.41
N ILE A 14 -13.50 -12.17 14.10
CA ILE A 14 -12.44 -13.03 13.54
C ILE A 14 -11.06 -12.53 14.00
N PHE A 15 -10.86 -11.20 14.02
CA PHE A 15 -9.63 -10.57 14.49
C PHE A 15 -9.36 -10.77 15.99
N LEU A 16 -10.40 -10.85 16.83
CA LEU A 16 -10.24 -10.85 18.29
C LEU A 16 -10.33 -12.24 18.95
N ASN A 17 -10.74 -13.30 18.24
CA ASN A 17 -11.02 -14.60 18.88
C ASN A 17 -10.55 -15.86 18.12
N CYS A 18 -9.85 -15.77 16.99
CA CYS A 18 -9.37 -16.98 16.28
C CYS A 18 -7.95 -16.76 15.72
N HIS A 19 -7.13 -17.82 15.77
CA HIS A 19 -5.85 -17.94 15.05
C HIS A 19 -6.07 -17.76 13.54
N SER A 20 -6.16 -16.52 13.08
CA SER A 20 -6.37 -16.17 11.68
C SER A 20 -5.03 -15.78 11.08
N GLN A 21 -4.63 -16.44 9.98
CA GLN A 21 -3.40 -16.10 9.26
C GLN A 21 -3.73 -15.21 8.05
N ILE A 22 -2.95 -14.16 7.84
CA ILE A 22 -2.97 -13.37 6.61
C ILE A 22 -1.92 -13.94 5.66
N LEU A 23 -2.34 -14.26 4.44
CA LEU A 23 -1.47 -14.77 3.37
C LEU A 23 -1.43 -13.77 2.21
N ILE A 24 -0.27 -13.63 1.58
CA ILE A 24 -0.08 -12.76 0.41
C ILE A 24 0.18 -13.60 -0.84
N ILE A 25 -0.49 -13.28 -1.95
CA ILE A 25 -0.25 -13.92 -3.26
C ILE A 25 1.14 -13.52 -3.78
N ASN A 26 2.02 -14.50 -3.99
CA ASN A 26 3.40 -14.26 -4.44
C ASN A 26 3.67 -14.62 -5.93
N LYS A 27 2.61 -14.96 -6.68
CA LYS A 27 2.62 -15.25 -8.12
C LYS A 27 1.97 -14.11 -8.90
N PRO A 28 2.31 -13.90 -10.18
CA PRO A 28 1.69 -12.87 -11.00
C PRO A 28 0.15 -12.93 -11.02
N VAL A 29 -0.40 -14.15 -11.13
CA VAL A 29 -1.83 -14.45 -11.05
C VAL A 29 -1.99 -15.82 -10.39
N ALA A 30 -2.96 -15.95 -9.49
CA ALA A 30 -3.39 -17.21 -8.90
C ALA A 30 -4.86 -17.49 -9.24
N THR A 31 -5.18 -18.76 -9.44
CA THR A 31 -6.53 -19.21 -9.78
C THR A 31 -7.27 -19.68 -8.53
N LEU A 32 -8.48 -19.17 -8.30
CA LEU A 32 -9.35 -19.54 -7.18
C LEU A 32 -10.51 -20.41 -7.72
N GLN A 33 -10.64 -21.62 -7.19
CA GLN A 33 -11.61 -22.62 -7.67
C GLN A 33 -12.46 -23.23 -6.55
N ASP A 34 -13.67 -23.66 -6.92
CA ASP A 34 -14.68 -24.22 -6.01
C ASP A 34 -14.65 -25.75 -5.90
N THR A 35 -13.76 -26.41 -6.65
CA THR A 35 -13.48 -27.86 -6.68
C THR A 35 -11.98 -28.13 -6.91
N PRO A 36 -11.42 -29.26 -6.44
CA PRO A 36 -10.01 -29.60 -6.64
C PRO A 36 -9.70 -29.97 -8.09
N VAL A 37 -8.61 -29.45 -8.65
CA VAL A 37 -8.08 -29.93 -9.94
C VAL A 37 -7.49 -31.32 -9.73
N ILE A 38 -7.93 -32.30 -10.53
CA ILE A 38 -7.22 -33.57 -10.68
C ILE A 38 -5.90 -33.27 -11.38
N GLU A 39 -4.78 -33.56 -10.73
CA GLU A 39 -3.41 -33.39 -11.23
C GLU A 39 -3.30 -33.71 -12.74
N SER A 40 -3.34 -32.67 -13.57
CA SER A 40 -2.87 -32.76 -14.94
C SER A 40 -1.44 -32.24 -14.96
N LYS A 41 -0.50 -33.17 -15.15
CA LYS A 41 0.93 -33.02 -15.50
C LYS A 41 1.48 -31.58 -15.52
N GLU A 42 2.48 -31.33 -14.66
CA GLU A 42 3.44 -30.21 -14.67
C GLU A 42 3.07 -29.03 -15.57
N ILE A 43 2.30 -28.12 -14.99
CA ILE A 43 1.83 -26.93 -15.67
C ILE A 43 2.82 -25.79 -15.38
N LYS A 44 3.64 -25.43 -16.37
CA LYS A 44 4.66 -24.36 -16.26
C LYS A 44 4.11 -22.92 -16.27
N TYR A 45 2.83 -22.73 -16.64
CA TYR A 45 2.20 -21.40 -16.81
C TYR A 45 0.75 -21.43 -16.31
N PRO A 46 0.14 -20.31 -15.85
CA PRO A 46 -1.25 -20.31 -15.41
C PRO A 46 -2.17 -20.77 -16.55
N ILE A 47 -2.69 -22.00 -16.47
CA ILE A 47 -3.60 -22.54 -17.47
C ILE A 47 -4.95 -21.86 -17.32
N PHE A 48 -5.32 -21.14 -18.37
CA PHE A 48 -6.65 -20.63 -18.58
C PHE A 48 -7.53 -21.76 -19.10
N PHE A 49 -8.45 -22.23 -18.26
CA PHE A 49 -9.48 -23.15 -18.71
C PHE A 49 -10.62 -22.32 -19.31
N LYS A 50 -10.65 -22.24 -20.65
CA LYS A 50 -11.80 -21.72 -21.39
C LYS A 50 -13.11 -22.44 -21.02
N ASP A 51 -13.01 -23.64 -20.43
CA ASP A 51 -14.12 -24.53 -20.10
C ASP A 51 -14.22 -24.95 -18.61
N SER A 52 -13.50 -24.33 -17.66
CA SER A 52 -13.66 -24.74 -16.26
C SER A 52 -14.94 -24.15 -15.68
N GLN A 53 -15.97 -24.99 -15.52
CA GLN A 53 -17.18 -24.69 -14.75
C GLN A 53 -16.91 -24.38 -13.26
N ASN A 54 -15.65 -24.47 -12.84
CA ASN A 54 -15.19 -24.48 -11.45
C ASN A 54 -14.32 -23.26 -11.09
N LEU A 55 -14.12 -22.32 -12.02
CA LEU A 55 -13.34 -21.09 -11.78
C LEU A 55 -14.24 -20.03 -11.12
N GLU A 56 -13.86 -19.60 -9.92
CA GLU A 56 -14.57 -18.58 -9.15
C GLU A 56 -13.99 -17.18 -9.40
N SER A 57 -12.66 -17.05 -9.36
CA SER A 57 -11.97 -15.79 -9.64
C SER A 57 -10.47 -16.02 -9.88
N LEU A 58 -9.78 -14.98 -10.35
CA LEU A 58 -8.33 -14.86 -10.25
C LEU A 58 -7.98 -13.89 -9.10
N ALA A 59 -6.82 -14.12 -8.47
CA ALA A 59 -6.17 -13.20 -7.52
C ALA A 59 -4.82 -12.76 -8.09
N LEU A 60 -4.44 -11.51 -7.87
CA LEU A 60 -3.21 -10.93 -8.41
C LEU A 60 -2.08 -10.97 -7.39
N PHE A 61 -0.85 -10.82 -7.86
CA PHE A 61 0.31 -10.59 -7.00
C PHE A 61 0.02 -9.48 -5.98
N GLY A 62 0.37 -9.72 -4.71
CA GLY A 62 0.14 -8.77 -3.62
C GLY A 62 -1.28 -8.76 -3.05
N ASP A 63 -2.25 -9.50 -3.63
CA ASP A 63 -3.58 -9.63 -3.02
C ASP A 63 -3.48 -10.34 -1.65
N LEU A 64 -4.17 -9.80 -0.64
CA LEU A 64 -4.28 -10.42 0.68
C LEU A 64 -5.40 -11.44 0.74
N LEU A 65 -5.12 -12.57 1.40
CA LEU A 65 -6.10 -13.57 1.78
C LEU A 65 -6.17 -13.69 3.30
N PHE A 66 -7.38 -13.68 3.84
CA PHE A 66 -7.62 -14.01 5.24
C PHE A 66 -8.02 -15.48 5.35
N TYR A 67 -7.22 -16.25 6.09
CA TYR A 67 -7.45 -17.66 6.37
C TYR A 67 -7.93 -17.83 7.83
N ASN A 68 -9.07 -18.49 8.01
CA ASN A 68 -9.63 -18.80 9.33
C ASN A 68 -9.68 -20.33 9.54
N GLU A 69 -8.82 -20.84 10.42
CA GLU A 69 -8.71 -22.27 10.74
C GLU A 69 -9.98 -22.84 11.40
N ALA A 70 -10.76 -22.02 12.11
CA ALA A 70 -11.90 -22.49 12.91
C ALA A 70 -13.13 -22.90 12.08
N GLU A 71 -13.25 -22.47 10.82
CA GLU A 71 -14.35 -22.85 9.91
C GLU A 71 -14.07 -24.15 9.11
N ASN A 72 -12.94 -24.82 9.37
CA ASN A 72 -12.46 -26.01 8.64
C ASN A 72 -13.25 -27.31 8.91
N ILE A 73 -14.52 -27.21 9.31
CA ILE A 73 -15.36 -28.36 9.70
C ILE A 73 -16.54 -28.47 8.74
N LYS A 74 -16.31 -29.09 7.57
CA LYS A 74 -17.17 -30.17 7.05
C LYS A 74 -16.79 -30.76 5.69
N ASN A 75 -15.96 -30.14 4.84
CA ASN A 75 -15.73 -30.64 3.46
C ASN A 75 -14.39 -30.22 2.81
N ASN A 76 -13.31 -29.97 3.56
CA ASN A 76 -12.04 -29.44 2.99
C ASN A 76 -12.24 -28.15 2.17
N LYS A 77 -13.10 -27.22 2.60
CA LYS A 77 -13.24 -25.89 1.99
C LYS A 77 -12.79 -24.80 2.96
N ALA A 78 -11.94 -23.87 2.50
CA ALA A 78 -11.55 -22.66 3.23
C ALA A 78 -12.38 -21.50 2.74
N LYS A 79 -12.86 -20.70 3.69
CA LYS A 79 -13.47 -19.42 3.41
C LYS A 79 -12.35 -18.39 3.30
N ILE A 80 -12.07 -17.96 2.07
CA ILE A 80 -11.18 -16.83 1.83
C ILE A 80 -12.03 -15.58 1.86
N THR A 81 -11.65 -14.66 2.75
CA THR A 81 -12.08 -13.27 2.57
C THR A 81 -11.02 -12.60 1.70
N LEU A 82 -11.41 -12.19 0.49
CA LEU A 82 -10.69 -11.19 -0.28
C LEU A 82 -11.12 -9.81 0.22
N GLU A 83 -10.33 -8.78 -0.04
CA GLU A 83 -10.50 -7.40 0.45
C GLU A 83 -11.92 -6.78 0.30
N ASN A 84 -12.83 -7.41 -0.46
CA ASN A 84 -14.22 -6.97 -0.66
C ASN A 84 -15.24 -8.12 -0.87
N GLY A 85 -14.92 -9.36 -0.47
CA GLY A 85 -15.82 -10.49 -0.69
C GLY A 85 -15.38 -11.78 -0.04
N VAL A 86 -16.34 -12.67 0.19
CA VAL A 86 -16.08 -14.01 0.71
C VAL A 86 -16.22 -15.00 -0.44
N ILE A 87 -15.17 -15.76 -0.71
CA ILE A 87 -15.19 -16.88 -1.65
C ILE A 87 -14.88 -18.16 -0.85
N TRP A 88 -15.61 -19.23 -1.12
CA TRP A 88 -15.32 -20.55 -0.57
C TRP A 88 -14.49 -21.33 -1.57
N ILE A 89 -13.26 -21.69 -1.21
CA ILE A 89 -12.37 -22.50 -2.05
C ILE A 89 -12.10 -23.87 -1.41
N TYR A 90 -11.64 -24.88 -2.15
CA TYR A 90 -11.17 -26.16 -1.55
C TYR A 90 -9.73 -26.07 -1.02
N VAL A 91 -9.52 -26.53 0.22
CA VAL A 91 -8.24 -26.58 0.98
C VAL A 91 -7.28 -27.67 0.48
N LYS A 92 -7.70 -28.59 -0.37
CA LYS A 92 -6.75 -29.54 -1.01
C LYS A 92 -5.82 -28.88 -2.05
N VAL A 93 -6.02 -27.59 -2.32
CA VAL A 93 -5.10 -26.69 -3.04
C VAL A 93 -4.17 -25.94 -2.06
N LEU A 94 -4.43 -26.06 -0.75
CA LEU A 94 -3.70 -25.46 0.38
C LEU A 94 -2.85 -26.49 1.16
N ASP A 95 -2.69 -27.72 0.67
CA ASP A 95 -1.86 -28.71 1.35
C ASP A 95 -0.41 -28.21 1.41
N MET A 96 0.00 -27.96 2.66
CA MET A 96 1.32 -27.58 3.11
C MET A 96 2.36 -28.57 2.58
N PHE A 97 3.15 -28.18 1.58
CA PHE A 97 4.39 -28.88 1.24
C PHE A 97 5.43 -28.56 2.32
N ASN A 98 5.32 -29.32 3.41
CA ASN A 98 6.40 -29.51 4.36
C ASN A 98 7.38 -30.51 3.72
N GLN A 99 8.65 -30.11 3.66
CA GLN A 99 9.84 -30.84 3.21
C GLN A 99 10.12 -30.79 1.71
N ASP A 100 11.26 -30.13 1.42
CA ASP A 100 12.16 -30.32 0.28
C ASP A 100 11.49 -30.65 -1.05
N HIS A 101 11.25 -29.62 -1.87
CA HIS A 101 11.49 -29.58 -3.32
C HIS A 101 10.85 -28.30 -3.90
N GLU A 102 11.60 -27.61 -4.77
CA GLU A 102 11.19 -26.40 -5.50
C GLU A 102 9.95 -26.65 -6.39
N SER A 103 8.75 -26.59 -5.81
CA SER A 103 7.49 -26.52 -6.56
C SER A 103 6.38 -25.86 -5.73
N ILE A 104 6.27 -24.55 -5.93
CA ILE A 104 5.08 -23.68 -5.86
C ILE A 104 4.26 -23.71 -4.55
N SER A 105 4.81 -23.11 -3.49
CA SER A 105 4.01 -22.45 -2.46
C SER A 105 3.66 -21.02 -2.93
N CYS A 106 2.36 -20.71 -3.05
CA CYS A 106 1.87 -19.42 -3.59
C CYS A 106 1.67 -18.31 -2.53
N TRP A 107 2.19 -18.50 -1.33
CA TRP A 107 1.92 -17.65 -0.17
C TRP A 107 3.20 -17.18 0.50
N VAL A 108 3.19 -15.94 0.97
CA VAL A 108 4.12 -15.46 2.01
C VAL A 108 3.28 -15.09 3.22
N LYS A 109 3.77 -15.39 4.43
CA LYS A 109 3.08 -15.01 5.66
C LYS A 109 3.30 -13.52 5.94
N GLU A 110 2.36 -12.90 6.63
CA GLU A 110 2.45 -11.50 7.06
C GLU A 110 3.75 -11.19 7.83
N GLU A 111 4.16 -12.08 8.74
CA GLU A 111 5.40 -11.96 9.54
C GLU A 111 6.69 -11.85 8.68
N ASP A 112 6.64 -12.31 7.43
CA ASP A 112 7.78 -12.31 6.50
C ASP A 112 7.75 -11.11 5.54
N THR A 113 6.83 -10.15 5.69
CA THR A 113 6.58 -9.07 4.72
C THR A 113 6.33 -7.71 5.34
N LYS A 114 6.99 -6.67 4.82
CA LYS A 114 6.66 -5.27 5.13
C LYS A 114 5.79 -4.70 4.01
N VAL A 115 4.74 -3.94 4.34
CA VAL A 115 3.88 -3.25 3.36
C VAL A 115 4.10 -1.75 3.53
N LEU A 116 4.74 -1.12 2.55
CA LEU A 116 5.24 0.25 2.68
C LEU A 116 4.39 1.28 1.93
N ASP A 117 3.80 0.91 0.77
CA ASP A 117 2.87 1.73 -0.02
C ASP A 117 1.96 0.86 -0.90
N ASN A 118 0.76 1.36 -1.25
CA ASN A 118 -0.12 0.73 -2.22
C ASN A 118 0.01 1.41 -3.58
N PHE A 119 1.01 0.99 -4.36
CA PHE A 119 1.06 1.33 -5.78
C PHE A 119 0.23 0.35 -6.58
N VAL A 120 -0.49 0.86 -7.58
CA VAL A 120 -1.15 -0.02 -8.55
C VAL A 120 -0.59 0.19 -9.93
N ILE A 121 -0.43 -0.94 -10.60
CA ILE A 121 0.06 -1.04 -11.95
C ILE A 121 -1.10 -0.74 -12.94
N PRO A 122 -1.06 0.37 -13.71
CA PRO A 122 -2.12 0.71 -14.67
C PRO A 122 -2.02 0.00 -16.02
N GLU A 123 -0.87 -0.61 -16.30
CA GLU A 123 -0.52 -1.27 -17.56
C GLU A 123 0.37 -2.49 -17.29
N THR A 124 0.54 -3.40 -18.23
CA THR A 124 1.33 -4.62 -17.93
C THR A 124 2.81 -4.29 -17.72
N ILE A 125 3.40 -4.78 -16.61
CA ILE A 125 4.83 -4.59 -16.31
C ILE A 125 5.53 -5.94 -16.29
N SER A 126 6.70 -6.02 -16.92
CA SER A 126 7.57 -7.20 -16.87
C SER A 126 8.58 -7.09 -15.73
N VAL A 127 8.58 -8.05 -14.81
CA VAL A 127 9.49 -8.13 -13.66
C VAL A 127 10.49 -9.27 -13.87
N ILE A 128 11.77 -9.00 -13.61
CA ILE A 128 12.84 -9.99 -13.77
C ILE A 128 13.27 -10.52 -12.40
N LYS A 129 13.15 -11.84 -12.20
CA LYS A 129 13.65 -12.54 -11.01
C LYS A 129 14.50 -13.72 -11.43
N ASN A 130 15.76 -13.79 -10.97
CA ASN A 130 16.68 -14.92 -11.28
C ASN A 130 16.74 -15.28 -12.77
N ASN A 131 16.76 -14.30 -13.68
CA ASN A 131 16.68 -14.44 -15.14
C ASN A 131 15.33 -14.90 -15.73
N TRP A 132 14.25 -14.92 -14.96
CA TRP A 132 12.88 -15.15 -15.44
C TRP A 132 12.11 -13.84 -15.57
N VAL A 133 11.50 -13.62 -16.74
CA VAL A 133 10.58 -12.49 -16.97
C VAL A 133 9.17 -12.94 -16.59
N ASN A 134 8.56 -12.27 -15.60
CA ASN A 134 7.16 -12.44 -15.21
C ASN A 134 6.38 -11.19 -15.56
N ASN A 135 5.25 -11.31 -16.27
CA ASN A 135 4.37 -10.17 -16.51
C ASN A 135 3.39 -10.01 -15.34
N LEU A 136 3.25 -8.80 -14.80
CA LEU A 136 2.27 -8.46 -13.76
C LEU A 136 1.02 -7.85 -14.40
N SER A 137 -0.14 -8.31 -13.93
CA SER A 137 -1.43 -7.89 -14.47
C SER A 137 -1.69 -6.42 -14.17
N ILE A 138 -2.44 -5.74 -15.04
CA ILE A 138 -3.11 -4.48 -14.69
C ILE A 138 -3.90 -4.71 -13.39
N GLY A 139 -3.84 -3.75 -12.46
CA GLY A 139 -4.52 -3.83 -11.16
C GLY A 139 -3.73 -4.55 -10.06
N THR A 140 -2.55 -5.11 -10.37
CA THR A 140 -1.63 -5.66 -9.38
C THR A 140 -1.25 -4.58 -8.36
N LYS A 141 -1.45 -4.86 -7.07
CA LYS A 141 -0.98 -4.02 -5.98
C LYS A 141 0.46 -4.39 -5.69
N LEU A 142 1.38 -3.46 -5.97
CA LEU A 142 2.76 -3.61 -5.55
C LEU A 142 2.86 -3.24 -4.08
N LEU A 143 2.86 -4.27 -3.25
CA LEU A 143 3.33 -4.17 -1.88
C LEU A 143 4.86 -4.14 -1.94
N ASN A 144 5.51 -3.22 -1.22
CA ASN A 144 6.96 -3.21 -1.11
C ASN A 144 7.43 -4.37 -0.21
N LEU A 145 7.31 -5.60 -0.71
CA LEU A 145 7.64 -6.82 0.01
C LEU A 145 9.15 -6.88 0.22
N VAL A 146 9.64 -6.28 1.29
CA VAL A 146 11.00 -6.47 1.76
C VAL A 146 11.04 -7.79 2.52
N SER A 147 11.50 -8.84 1.86
CA SER A 147 11.87 -10.11 2.46
C SER A 147 13.23 -10.49 1.93
N ASP A 148 14.16 -10.86 2.82
CA ASP A 148 15.52 -11.30 2.47
C ASP A 148 15.53 -12.49 1.48
N GLN A 149 14.39 -13.19 1.34
CA GLN A 149 14.20 -14.34 0.45
C GLN A 149 13.61 -13.98 -0.93
N TYR A 150 13.02 -12.80 -1.10
CA TYR A 150 12.19 -12.45 -2.26
C TYR A 150 12.57 -11.08 -2.86
N ASN A 151 13.85 -10.87 -3.21
CA ASN A 151 14.30 -9.69 -3.94
C ASN A 151 13.71 -9.65 -5.38
N TYR A 152 12.56 -9.00 -5.55
CA TYR A 152 12.06 -8.62 -6.86
C TYR A 152 12.73 -7.31 -7.30
N ASN A 153 13.61 -7.38 -8.30
CA ASN A 153 14.05 -6.18 -9.00
C ASN A 153 12.94 -5.78 -10.00
N ILE A 154 12.04 -4.89 -9.57
CA ILE A 154 11.01 -4.34 -10.43
C ILE A 154 11.68 -3.31 -11.35
N PHE A 155 12.05 -3.76 -12.55
CA PHE A 155 12.52 -2.88 -13.60
C PHE A 155 11.30 -2.14 -14.16
N ASP A 156 11.25 -0.82 -13.97
CA ASP A 156 10.24 0.11 -14.49
C ASP A 156 9.04 0.47 -13.57
N ILE A 157 9.33 0.88 -12.32
CA ILE A 157 8.37 1.52 -11.39
C ILE A 157 7.79 2.84 -11.93
N LYS A 158 8.28 3.40 -13.05
CA LYS A 158 7.87 4.73 -13.56
C LYS A 158 6.37 4.86 -13.87
N THR A 159 5.69 3.73 -14.06
CA THR A 159 4.30 3.65 -14.50
C THR A 159 3.33 3.34 -13.35
N ALA A 160 3.85 2.83 -12.23
CA ALA A 160 3.07 2.62 -11.02
C ALA A 160 2.77 3.98 -10.37
N PHE A 161 1.51 4.23 -10.03
CA PHE A 161 1.09 5.49 -9.42
C PHE A 161 0.28 5.24 -8.15
N ASN A 162 0.31 6.21 -7.23
CA ASN A 162 -0.54 6.22 -6.06
C ASN A 162 -1.86 6.94 -6.40
N PRO A 163 -3.01 6.25 -6.38
CA PRO A 163 -4.31 6.84 -6.73
C PRO A 163 -4.96 7.67 -5.60
N GLU A 164 -4.24 8.01 -4.53
CA GLU A 164 -4.75 8.81 -3.41
C GLU A 164 -5.28 10.19 -3.86
N ASN A 165 -6.42 10.59 -3.30
CA ASN A 165 -6.98 11.96 -3.39
C ASN A 165 -7.35 12.47 -4.80
N LEU A 166 -7.61 11.58 -5.77
CA LEU A 166 -8.21 11.98 -7.05
C LEU A 166 -9.64 12.54 -6.83
N ASN A 167 -9.89 13.76 -7.33
CA ASN A 167 -11.25 14.33 -7.37
C ASN A 167 -12.14 13.56 -8.37
N GLU A 168 -13.47 13.68 -8.23
CA GLU A 168 -14.43 12.88 -9.00
C GLU A 168 -14.25 12.98 -10.53
N ASN A 169 -13.99 14.18 -11.06
CA ASN A 169 -13.85 14.38 -12.51
C ASN A 169 -12.62 13.67 -13.07
N LEU A 170 -11.47 13.84 -12.41
CA LEU A 170 -10.22 13.18 -12.81
C LEU A 170 -10.32 11.67 -12.63
N LEU A 171 -11.04 11.22 -11.60
CA LEU A 171 -11.28 9.81 -11.34
C LEU A 171 -12.12 9.15 -12.45
N ARG A 172 -13.20 9.82 -12.90
CA ARG A 172 -14.01 9.37 -14.04
C ARG A 172 -13.16 9.30 -15.30
N GLU A 173 -12.39 10.33 -15.61
CA GLU A 173 -11.48 10.36 -16.76
C GLU A 173 -10.49 9.18 -16.72
N ASN A 174 -9.84 8.97 -15.58
CA ASN A 174 -8.87 7.88 -15.44
C ASN A 174 -9.52 6.50 -15.55
N ILE A 175 -10.75 6.30 -15.03
CA ILE A 175 -11.48 5.04 -15.20
C ILE A 175 -11.71 4.73 -16.69
N LEU A 176 -12.13 5.73 -17.47
CA LEU A 176 -12.30 5.56 -18.93
C LEU A 176 -10.98 5.28 -19.62
N LYS A 177 -9.90 5.98 -19.23
CA LYS A 177 -8.56 5.76 -19.78
C LYS A 177 -8.05 4.35 -19.48
N THR A 178 -8.20 3.88 -18.24
CA THR A 178 -7.84 2.51 -17.86
C THR A 178 -8.67 1.49 -18.62
N ALA A 179 -9.96 1.74 -18.82
CA ALA A 179 -10.84 0.84 -19.55
C ALA A 179 -10.38 0.61 -21.00
N GLN A 180 -9.79 1.62 -21.66
CA GLN A 180 -9.27 1.47 -23.03
C GLN A 180 -8.19 0.38 -23.16
N ASN A 181 -7.43 0.11 -22.09
CA ASN A 181 -6.40 -0.92 -22.09
C ASN A 181 -6.95 -2.34 -22.25
N PHE A 182 -8.26 -2.53 -22.06
CA PHE A 182 -8.93 -3.82 -22.12
C PHE A 182 -9.56 -4.10 -23.49
N LEU A 183 -9.59 -3.13 -24.41
CA LEU A 183 -10.26 -3.30 -25.70
C LEU A 183 -9.67 -4.46 -26.52
N GLY A 184 -10.53 -5.38 -26.96
CA GLY A 184 -10.15 -6.60 -27.69
C GLY A 184 -9.63 -7.73 -26.81
N MET A 185 -9.60 -7.56 -25.48
CA MET A 185 -9.15 -8.62 -24.58
C MET A 185 -10.19 -9.75 -24.51
N PRO A 186 -9.79 -11.03 -24.57
CA PRO A 186 -10.73 -12.15 -24.54
C PRO A 186 -11.58 -12.19 -23.27
N TYR A 187 -12.85 -12.56 -23.42
CA TYR A 187 -13.72 -12.88 -22.30
C TYR A 187 -13.40 -14.28 -21.75
N SER A 188 -13.45 -14.41 -20.42
CA SER A 188 -13.49 -15.72 -19.75
C SER A 188 -14.24 -15.61 -18.43
N TRP A 189 -15.10 -16.59 -18.14
CA TRP A 189 -15.81 -16.67 -16.87
C TRP A 189 -14.82 -16.72 -15.70
N GLY A 190 -15.02 -15.91 -14.66
CA GLY A 190 -14.11 -15.87 -13.51
C GLY A 190 -12.81 -15.09 -13.78
N GLY A 191 -12.59 -14.61 -15.00
CA GLY A 191 -11.41 -13.84 -15.38
C GLY A 191 -11.28 -12.52 -14.62
N LYS A 192 -10.11 -12.27 -14.03
CA LYS A 192 -9.72 -11.03 -13.33
C LYS A 192 -8.21 -10.80 -13.49
N SER A 193 -7.71 -10.85 -14.72
CA SER A 193 -6.33 -10.46 -15.05
C SER A 193 -6.24 -9.89 -16.47
N ALA A 194 -5.27 -9.01 -16.69
CA ALA A 194 -5.02 -8.39 -17.99
C ALA A 194 -3.52 -8.19 -18.21
N TRP A 195 -2.99 -8.86 -19.23
CA TRP A 195 -1.65 -8.68 -19.78
C TRP A 195 -1.75 -8.15 -21.21
N ASP A 196 -0.94 -7.16 -21.54
CA ASP A 196 -0.77 -6.72 -22.91
C ASP A 196 0.06 -7.77 -23.68
N ASN A 197 -0.61 -8.48 -24.59
CA ASN A 197 0.01 -9.49 -25.45
C ASN A 197 0.50 -8.90 -26.79
N LYS A 198 0.43 -7.57 -27.00
CA LYS A 198 0.88 -6.94 -28.25
C LYS A 198 2.40 -7.13 -28.44
N GLY A 199 2.77 -8.07 -29.31
CA GLY A 199 4.15 -8.32 -29.74
C GLY A 199 4.73 -9.66 -29.29
N LEU A 200 4.01 -10.44 -28.49
CA LEU A 200 4.43 -11.80 -28.10
C LEU A 200 3.88 -12.83 -29.11
N ASN A 201 4.49 -12.89 -30.29
CA ASN A 201 4.04 -13.77 -31.38
C ASN A 201 4.27 -15.27 -31.13
N ASP A 202 5.02 -15.66 -30.08
CA ASP A 202 5.48 -17.04 -29.87
C ASP A 202 5.07 -17.70 -28.54
N VAL A 203 4.27 -17.05 -27.68
CA VAL A 203 3.72 -17.67 -26.45
C VAL A 203 2.22 -17.87 -26.59
N ALA A 204 1.85 -18.88 -27.36
CA ALA A 204 0.47 -19.31 -27.59
C ALA A 204 -0.27 -19.82 -26.32
N GLU A 205 0.37 -19.87 -25.16
CA GLU A 205 -0.13 -20.61 -23.99
C GLU A 205 -0.48 -19.72 -22.77
N ILE A 206 -0.32 -18.40 -22.85
CA ILE A 206 -0.62 -17.49 -21.73
C ILE A 206 -1.70 -16.47 -22.14
N GLN A 207 -2.95 -16.71 -21.76
CA GLN A 207 -4.10 -15.90 -22.18
C GLN A 207 -4.84 -15.24 -21.00
N THR A 208 -4.40 -14.06 -20.54
CA THR A 208 -5.20 -13.28 -19.58
C THR A 208 -6.56 -12.93 -20.15
N SER A 209 -7.56 -12.86 -19.28
CA SER A 209 -8.94 -12.60 -19.65
C SER A 209 -9.70 -12.00 -18.49
N VAL A 210 -10.79 -11.32 -18.83
CA VAL A 210 -11.72 -10.72 -17.87
C VAL A 210 -13.14 -11.16 -18.15
N ASP A 211 -13.89 -11.49 -17.11
CA ASP A 211 -15.35 -11.45 -17.20
C ASP A 211 -15.87 -10.01 -17.04
N CYS A 212 -17.18 -9.84 -17.17
CA CYS A 212 -17.83 -8.53 -17.06
C CYS A 212 -17.47 -7.79 -15.77
N SER A 213 -17.53 -8.48 -14.63
CA SER A 213 -17.31 -7.89 -13.31
C SER A 213 -15.84 -7.82 -12.88
N GLY A 214 -14.99 -8.72 -13.40
CA GLY A 214 -13.54 -8.67 -13.26
C GLY A 214 -12.94 -7.49 -14.02
N PHE A 215 -13.47 -7.19 -15.21
CA PHE A 215 -13.14 -5.97 -15.95
C PHE A 215 -13.44 -4.72 -15.12
N ILE A 216 -14.68 -4.57 -14.62
CA ILE A 216 -15.05 -3.40 -13.81
C ILE A 216 -14.24 -3.35 -12.50
N ASN A 217 -13.96 -4.50 -11.88
CA ASN A 217 -13.12 -4.55 -10.68
C ASN A 217 -11.70 -4.02 -10.95
N LEU A 218 -11.05 -4.44 -12.04
CA LEU A 218 -9.68 -4.02 -12.34
C LEU A 218 -9.59 -2.53 -12.69
N ILE A 219 -10.51 -1.97 -13.49
CA ILE A 219 -10.46 -0.55 -13.85
C ILE A 219 -10.67 0.36 -12.63
N TYR A 220 -11.53 -0.03 -11.68
CA TYR A 220 -11.73 0.69 -10.42
C TYR A 220 -10.53 0.52 -9.48
N ARG A 221 -9.98 -0.70 -9.39
CA ARG A 221 -8.81 -1.02 -8.56
C ARG A 221 -7.57 -0.23 -8.97
N VAL A 222 -7.29 -0.09 -10.27
CA VAL A 222 -6.22 0.79 -10.78
C VAL A 222 -6.36 2.23 -10.29
N ASN A 223 -7.59 2.67 -10.09
CA ASN A 223 -7.92 4.01 -9.65
C ASN A 223 -8.10 4.14 -8.13
N GLY A 224 -7.59 3.18 -7.36
CA GLY A 224 -7.60 3.24 -5.89
C GLY A 224 -8.93 2.91 -5.24
N LEU A 225 -9.85 2.30 -5.99
CA LEU A 225 -11.19 1.99 -5.53
C LEU A 225 -11.39 0.47 -5.50
N GLU A 226 -11.57 -0.06 -4.30
CA GLU A 226 -11.83 -1.49 -4.12
C GLU A 226 -13.35 -1.75 -4.16
N ILE A 227 -13.80 -2.61 -5.08
CA ILE A 227 -15.24 -2.89 -5.31
C ILE A 227 -15.54 -4.38 -5.35
N PRO A 228 -16.75 -4.85 -4.98
CA PRO A 228 -17.07 -6.28 -4.97
C PRO A 228 -16.74 -7.02 -6.28
N ARG A 229 -16.33 -8.28 -6.19
CA ARG A 229 -15.93 -9.11 -7.35
C ARG A 229 -17.05 -9.40 -8.36
N ASN A 230 -18.29 -9.62 -7.89
CA ASN A 230 -19.39 -10.13 -8.70
C ASN A 230 -20.39 -9.02 -9.07
N SER A 231 -20.90 -9.02 -10.30
CA SER A 231 -21.82 -7.99 -10.84
C SER A 231 -23.05 -7.75 -9.95
N GLY A 232 -23.68 -8.80 -9.43
CA GLY A 232 -24.83 -8.66 -8.51
C GLY A 232 -24.48 -8.04 -7.16
N ALA A 233 -23.25 -8.22 -6.67
CA ALA A 233 -22.76 -7.54 -5.47
C ALA A 233 -22.41 -6.08 -5.77
N GLN A 234 -21.80 -5.81 -6.93
CA GLN A 234 -21.52 -4.44 -7.40
C GLN A 234 -22.82 -3.62 -7.52
N TYR A 235 -23.89 -4.18 -8.09
CA TYR A 235 -25.18 -3.50 -8.16
C TYR A 235 -25.79 -3.19 -6.78
N LYS A 236 -25.69 -4.13 -5.83
CA LYS A 236 -26.16 -3.89 -4.46
C LYS A 236 -25.32 -2.84 -3.72
N TYR A 237 -24.07 -2.66 -4.15
CA TYR A 237 -23.10 -1.77 -3.53
C TYR A 237 -23.18 -0.34 -4.06
N CYS A 238 -23.55 -0.17 -5.33
CA CYS A 238 -23.68 1.13 -5.97
C CYS A 238 -24.90 1.92 -5.48
N ASN A 239 -24.84 3.24 -5.65
CA ASN A 239 -26.01 4.10 -5.55
C ASN A 239 -26.84 3.93 -6.83
N GLN A 240 -28.08 3.45 -6.68
CA GLN A 240 -28.96 3.19 -7.82
C GLN A 240 -29.36 4.50 -8.51
N ILE A 241 -29.37 4.47 -9.84
CA ILE A 241 -29.82 5.57 -10.70
C ILE A 241 -31.14 5.13 -11.34
N GLU A 242 -32.16 5.99 -11.29
CA GLU A 242 -33.48 5.65 -11.83
C GLU A 242 -33.56 5.81 -13.35
N LYS A 243 -32.93 6.85 -13.91
CA LYS A 243 -33.07 7.22 -15.33
C LYS A 243 -31.74 7.15 -16.05
N GLY A 244 -31.72 6.58 -17.25
CA GLY A 244 -30.53 6.54 -18.09
C GLY A 244 -30.06 7.92 -18.54
N SER A 245 -30.94 8.93 -18.52
CA SER A 245 -30.60 10.34 -18.75
C SER A 245 -29.64 10.92 -17.71
N ASP A 246 -29.59 10.32 -16.52
CA ASP A 246 -28.84 10.84 -15.38
C ASP A 246 -27.46 10.18 -15.25
N LEU A 247 -27.14 9.23 -16.14
CA LEU A 247 -25.85 8.55 -16.19
C LEU A 247 -24.73 9.51 -16.59
N LEU A 248 -23.63 9.44 -15.84
CA LEU A 248 -22.36 10.09 -16.13
C LEU A 248 -21.33 9.06 -16.56
N SER A 249 -20.32 9.48 -17.34
CA SER A 249 -19.23 8.58 -17.72
C SER A 249 -18.55 7.97 -16.48
N GLY A 250 -18.27 6.67 -16.53
CA GLY A 250 -17.78 5.89 -15.39
C GLY A 250 -18.88 5.19 -14.59
N ASP A 251 -20.15 5.57 -14.75
CA ASP A 251 -21.27 4.86 -14.14
C ASP A 251 -21.50 3.48 -14.80
N LEU A 252 -22.28 2.64 -14.12
CA LEU A 252 -22.46 1.23 -14.47
C LEU A 252 -23.89 0.93 -14.89
N ILE A 253 -24.00 0.06 -15.90
CA ILE A 253 -25.26 -0.51 -16.37
C ILE A 253 -25.25 -2.00 -16.04
N PHE A 254 -26.31 -2.50 -15.44
CA PHE A 254 -26.43 -3.88 -14.98
C PHE A 254 -27.59 -4.58 -15.68
N LEU A 255 -27.41 -5.85 -16.01
CA LEU A 255 -28.44 -6.65 -16.68
C LEU A 255 -28.84 -7.86 -15.85
N THR A 256 -30.11 -8.22 -15.92
CA THR A 256 -30.62 -9.46 -15.31
C THR A 256 -30.49 -10.66 -16.23
N ASN A 257 -30.31 -11.82 -15.64
CA ASN A 257 -30.59 -13.08 -16.31
C ASN A 257 -32.12 -13.22 -16.48
N PRO A 258 -32.64 -13.43 -17.70
CA PRO A 258 -34.09 -13.54 -17.94
C PRO A 258 -34.78 -14.66 -17.16
N LYS A 259 -34.06 -15.76 -16.85
CA LYS A 259 -34.62 -16.93 -16.15
C LYS A 259 -34.70 -16.72 -14.64
N SER A 260 -33.65 -16.16 -14.04
CA SER A 260 -33.58 -16.01 -12.57
C SER A 260 -34.00 -14.63 -12.07
N GLY A 261 -34.01 -13.61 -12.92
CA GLY A 261 -34.25 -12.21 -12.55
C GLY A 261 -33.10 -11.57 -11.77
N ASN A 262 -32.04 -12.31 -11.46
CA ASN A 262 -30.86 -11.79 -10.75
C ASN A 262 -29.92 -11.08 -11.73
N ILE A 263 -29.20 -10.07 -11.23
CA ILE A 263 -28.11 -9.43 -11.98
C ILE A 263 -27.04 -10.46 -12.33
N ASN A 264 -26.67 -10.53 -13.61
CA ASN A 264 -25.64 -11.44 -14.11
C ASN A 264 -24.61 -10.78 -15.04
N HIS A 265 -24.80 -9.50 -15.40
CA HIS A 265 -23.88 -8.78 -16.28
C HIS A 265 -23.74 -7.33 -15.82
N VAL A 266 -22.57 -6.74 -16.09
CA VAL A 266 -22.25 -5.34 -15.79
C VAL A 266 -21.46 -4.72 -16.95
N ILE A 267 -21.73 -3.45 -17.22
CA ILE A 267 -21.23 -2.70 -18.36
C ILE A 267 -20.79 -1.32 -17.87
N LEU A 268 -19.69 -0.80 -18.39
CA LEU A 268 -19.22 0.56 -18.16
C LEU A 268 -19.89 1.54 -19.13
N TYR A 269 -20.47 2.63 -18.63
CA TYR A 269 -20.94 3.72 -19.47
C TYR A 269 -19.79 4.70 -19.76
N LEU A 270 -19.48 4.92 -21.03
CA LEU A 270 -18.41 5.82 -21.46
C LEU A 270 -18.88 7.26 -21.64
N GLY A 271 -20.20 7.50 -21.63
CA GLY A 271 -20.80 8.76 -22.06
C GLY A 271 -21.16 8.76 -23.54
N ASN A 272 -21.91 9.77 -23.98
CA ASN A 272 -22.27 9.95 -25.40
C ASN A 272 -22.87 8.70 -26.05
N ASN A 273 -23.77 7.98 -25.35
CA ASN A 273 -24.40 6.74 -25.84
C ASN A 273 -23.43 5.56 -26.06
N LEU A 274 -22.16 5.68 -25.67
CA LEU A 274 -21.16 4.61 -25.77
C LEU A 274 -21.05 3.81 -24.48
N ILE A 275 -20.88 2.51 -24.63
CA ILE A 275 -20.70 1.55 -23.54
C ILE A 275 -19.54 0.60 -23.83
N GLN A 276 -18.88 0.12 -22.77
CA GLN A 276 -17.84 -0.89 -22.86
C GLN A 276 -18.17 -2.08 -21.97
N GLU A 277 -18.09 -3.28 -22.53
CA GLU A 277 -18.43 -4.54 -21.84
C GLU A 277 -17.44 -5.64 -22.21
N SER A 278 -17.19 -6.56 -21.27
CA SER A 278 -16.60 -7.87 -21.57
C SER A 278 -17.73 -8.89 -21.66
N ILE A 279 -17.97 -9.47 -22.84
CA ILE A 279 -19.14 -10.31 -23.12
C ILE A 279 -18.74 -11.68 -23.68
N GLY A 280 -19.26 -12.74 -23.06
CA GLY A 280 -19.04 -14.14 -23.47
C GLY A 280 -20.18 -14.78 -24.24
N SER A 281 -21.25 -14.04 -24.54
CA SER A 281 -22.43 -14.56 -25.26
C SER A 281 -22.50 -14.15 -26.73
N GLU A 282 -21.50 -13.42 -27.22
CA GLU A 282 -21.42 -12.92 -28.59
C GLU A 282 -20.01 -13.18 -29.14
N ILE A 283 -19.89 -13.44 -30.45
CA ILE A 283 -18.62 -13.74 -31.11
C ILE A 283 -18.13 -12.50 -31.88
N PRO A 284 -16.87 -12.07 -31.71
CA PRO A 284 -15.87 -12.61 -30.79
C PRO A 284 -16.23 -12.35 -29.31
N GLU A 285 -15.91 -13.31 -28.45
CA GLU A 285 -16.08 -13.20 -27.00
C GLU A 285 -14.95 -12.35 -26.41
N GLU A 286 -15.20 -11.06 -26.27
CA GLU A 286 -14.17 -10.09 -25.92
C GLU A 286 -14.72 -8.88 -25.18
N ASN A 287 -13.79 -8.08 -24.69
CA ASN A 287 -14.06 -6.72 -24.27
C ASN A 287 -14.15 -5.79 -25.48
N ARG A 288 -15.29 -5.11 -25.61
CA ARG A 288 -15.62 -4.29 -26.78
C ARG A 288 -16.32 -3.00 -26.40
N ILE A 289 -16.30 -2.04 -27.34
CA ILE A 289 -17.10 -0.82 -27.29
C ILE A 289 -18.23 -0.90 -28.31
N THR A 290 -19.43 -0.51 -27.89
CA THR A 290 -20.60 -0.39 -28.76
C THR A 290 -21.50 0.77 -28.31
N GLU A 291 -22.53 1.07 -29.10
CA GLU A 291 -23.56 2.04 -28.72
C GLU A 291 -24.69 1.38 -27.93
N PHE A 292 -25.23 2.08 -26.93
CA PHE A 292 -26.32 1.59 -26.07
C PHE A 292 -27.58 1.24 -26.88
N ASN A 293 -28.01 2.13 -27.77
CA ASN A 293 -29.15 1.91 -28.66
C ASN A 293 -28.95 0.68 -29.58
N LYS A 294 -27.74 0.44 -30.08
CA LYS A 294 -27.42 -0.74 -30.88
C LYS A 294 -27.49 -2.01 -30.03
N ARG A 295 -27.01 -1.95 -28.78
CA ARG A 295 -27.00 -3.09 -27.85
C ARG A 295 -28.38 -3.46 -27.33
N PHE A 296 -29.25 -2.48 -27.06
CA PHE A 296 -30.53 -2.66 -26.37
C PHE A 296 -31.77 -2.30 -27.19
N GLY A 297 -31.62 -1.68 -28.36
CA GLY A 297 -32.72 -1.26 -29.22
C GLY A 297 -33.56 -0.11 -28.62
N LYS A 298 -32.97 0.70 -27.73
CA LYS A 298 -33.63 1.82 -27.02
C LYS A 298 -32.71 3.03 -26.89
N ASP A 299 -33.27 4.23 -26.81
CA ASP A 299 -32.51 5.42 -26.43
C ASP A 299 -32.23 5.38 -24.92
N ILE A 300 -30.97 5.61 -24.53
CA ILE A 300 -30.56 5.65 -23.12
C ILE A 300 -31.30 6.74 -22.33
N LYS A 301 -31.62 7.87 -22.96
CA LYS A 301 -32.31 9.00 -22.31
C LYS A 301 -33.77 8.69 -22.00
N GLU A 302 -34.36 7.73 -22.69
CA GLU A 302 -35.75 7.28 -22.51
C GLU A 302 -35.86 5.98 -21.70
N THR A 303 -34.72 5.41 -21.30
CA THR A 303 -34.68 4.14 -20.57
C THR A 303 -34.62 4.38 -19.07
N ASN A 304 -35.49 3.72 -18.32
CA ASN A 304 -35.46 3.71 -16.85
C ASN A 304 -34.92 2.39 -16.31
N SER A 305 -34.36 2.42 -15.10
CA SER A 305 -34.00 1.21 -14.36
C SER A 305 -35.22 0.31 -14.17
N GLY A 306 -35.07 -0.96 -14.53
CA GLY A 306 -36.12 -1.99 -14.54
C GLY A 306 -36.78 -2.21 -15.90
N ASP A 307 -36.51 -1.36 -16.89
CA ASP A 307 -37.00 -1.53 -18.25
C ASP A 307 -36.42 -2.77 -18.93
N PHE A 308 -37.19 -3.36 -19.84
CA PHE A 308 -36.72 -4.47 -20.69
C PHE A 308 -35.85 -3.97 -21.84
N SER A 309 -34.87 -4.79 -22.21
CA SER A 309 -34.15 -4.69 -23.49
C SER A 309 -35.08 -5.06 -24.66
N ASN A 310 -34.96 -4.37 -25.79
CA ASN A 310 -35.69 -4.69 -27.02
C ASN A 310 -34.96 -5.73 -27.89
N THR A 311 -33.68 -6.00 -27.61
CA THR A 311 -32.84 -6.92 -28.39
C THR A 311 -32.66 -8.27 -27.70
N THR A 312 -33.00 -8.38 -26.42
CA THR A 312 -32.82 -9.60 -25.63
C THR A 312 -34.04 -9.83 -24.74
N GLU A 313 -34.83 -10.84 -25.07
CA GLU A 313 -36.10 -11.13 -24.41
C GLU A 313 -35.94 -11.39 -22.90
N GLY A 314 -36.78 -10.74 -22.09
CA GLY A 314 -36.84 -10.92 -20.64
C GLY A 314 -35.67 -10.33 -19.85
N GLN A 315 -34.66 -9.76 -20.51
CA GLN A 315 -33.54 -9.08 -19.85
C GLN A 315 -33.93 -7.65 -19.45
N LYS A 316 -33.72 -7.29 -18.19
CA LYS A 316 -33.95 -5.95 -17.66
C LYS A 316 -32.65 -5.18 -17.49
N ILE A 317 -32.72 -3.86 -17.63
CA ILE A 317 -31.61 -2.91 -17.56
C ILE A 317 -31.72 -2.13 -16.25
N PHE A 318 -30.63 -2.00 -15.50
CA PHE A 318 -30.54 -1.22 -14.27
C PHE A 318 -29.31 -0.32 -14.31
N PHE A 319 -29.35 0.81 -13.60
CA PHE A 319 -28.28 1.79 -13.57
C PHE A 319 -27.78 2.02 -12.15
N GLY A 320 -26.48 2.32 -12.02
CA GLY A 320 -25.93 2.72 -10.73
C GLY A 320 -24.57 3.38 -10.84
N SER A 321 -24.23 4.17 -9.82
CA SER A 321 -22.94 4.86 -9.71
C SER A 321 -22.23 4.48 -8.43
N LEU A 322 -20.91 4.35 -8.55
CA LEU A 322 -19.99 4.20 -7.43
C LEU A 322 -19.25 5.51 -7.12
N LEU A 323 -19.41 6.52 -7.97
CA LEU A 323 -18.56 7.73 -7.97
C LEU A 323 -19.28 8.98 -7.49
N ASN A 324 -20.62 8.95 -7.41
CA ASN A 324 -21.47 10.10 -7.07
C ASN A 324 -21.64 10.36 -5.56
N SER A 325 -20.80 9.76 -4.70
CA SER A 325 -20.89 9.89 -3.25
C SER A 325 -19.52 9.85 -2.60
N GLN A 326 -19.18 10.93 -1.89
CA GLN A 326 -17.93 11.03 -1.15
C GLN A 326 -17.78 9.93 -0.09
N GLU A 327 -18.86 9.62 0.64
CA GLU A 327 -18.88 8.52 1.62
C GLU A 327 -18.55 7.18 0.95
N LYS A 328 -19.11 6.93 -0.25
CA LYS A 328 -18.85 5.70 -1.01
C LYS A 328 -17.40 5.63 -1.49
N LEU A 329 -16.86 6.75 -1.97
CA LEU A 329 -15.46 6.86 -2.37
C LEU A 329 -14.51 6.58 -1.19
N GLU A 330 -14.78 7.16 -0.03
CA GLU A 330 -14.01 6.93 1.20
C GLU A 330 -14.10 5.47 1.65
N GLU A 331 -15.27 4.85 1.53
CA GLU A 331 -15.48 3.43 1.84
C GLU A 331 -14.61 2.54 0.94
N MET A 332 -14.68 2.71 -0.38
CA MET A 332 -13.89 1.93 -1.34
C MET A 332 -12.38 2.15 -1.17
N ARG A 333 -11.97 3.40 -0.88
CA ARG A 333 -10.57 3.75 -0.58
C ARG A 333 -10.09 3.13 0.72
N LYS A 334 -10.93 3.11 1.76
CA LYS A 334 -10.59 2.48 3.05
C LYS A 334 -10.24 1.01 2.88
N TYR A 335 -10.99 0.27 2.07
CA TYR A 335 -10.68 -1.13 1.75
C TYR A 335 -9.42 -1.25 0.90
N PHE A 336 -9.24 -0.36 -0.07
CA PHE A 336 -8.05 -0.33 -0.90
C PHE A 336 -6.77 -0.10 -0.09
N PHE A 337 -6.81 0.82 0.87
CA PHE A 337 -5.73 1.14 1.82
C PHE A 337 -5.79 0.35 3.13
N PHE A 338 -6.65 -0.66 3.23
CA PHE A 338 -6.81 -1.43 4.47
C PHE A 338 -5.51 -2.16 4.86
N THR A 339 -4.73 -2.58 3.85
CA THR A 339 -3.38 -3.18 4.03
C THR A 339 -2.40 -2.24 4.74
N ARG A 340 -2.52 -0.92 4.54
CA ARG A 340 -1.71 0.12 5.20
C ARG A 340 -2.05 0.27 6.70
N ASN A 341 -3.24 -0.18 7.13
CA ASN A 341 -3.69 -0.09 8.52
C ASN A 341 -3.49 -1.38 9.32
N LEU A 342 -3.23 -2.51 8.65
CA LEU A 342 -2.93 -3.78 9.30
C LEU A 342 -1.44 -3.93 9.65
N ILE A 343 -0.57 -3.30 8.86
CA ILE A 343 0.87 -3.29 9.08
C ILE A 343 1.24 -1.88 9.50
N LYS A 344 1.71 -1.70 10.74
CA LYS A 344 2.39 -0.46 11.08
C LYS A 344 3.58 -0.33 10.12
N ILE A 345 3.62 0.75 9.35
CA ILE A 345 4.74 1.08 8.44
C ILE A 345 6.04 1.21 9.24
N THR A 346 5.88 1.46 10.53
CA THR A 346 6.92 1.51 11.55
C THR A 346 6.78 0.34 12.53
N ASP A 347 7.77 -0.55 12.54
CA ASP A 347 7.80 -1.70 13.45
C ASP A 347 9.12 -1.74 14.22
N PHE A 348 9.15 -2.45 15.34
CA PHE A 348 10.34 -2.57 16.15
C PHE A 348 10.55 -3.98 16.70
N GLU A 349 11.81 -4.34 16.86
CA GLU A 349 12.21 -5.64 17.40
C GLU A 349 13.36 -5.49 18.41
N SER A 350 13.61 -6.57 19.15
CA SER A 350 14.78 -6.66 20.02
C SER A 350 16.06 -6.66 19.18
N ILE A 351 17.16 -6.14 19.74
CA ILE A 351 18.46 -6.14 19.04
C ILE A 351 18.92 -7.59 18.77
N SER A 352 19.16 -7.91 17.49
CA SER A 352 19.75 -9.20 17.09
C SER A 352 21.22 -9.29 17.48
N LYS A 353 21.79 -10.50 17.50
CA LYS A 353 23.21 -10.70 17.85
C LYS A 353 24.14 -10.07 16.82
N GLU A 354 23.75 -10.10 15.55
CA GLU A 354 24.48 -9.51 14.44
C GLU A 354 24.50 -7.98 14.57
N LEU A 355 23.36 -7.38 14.92
CA LEU A 355 23.26 -5.95 15.14
C LEU A 355 24.02 -5.53 16.40
N GLU A 356 23.91 -6.29 17.50
CA GLU A 356 24.70 -6.07 18.72
C GLU A 356 26.20 -6.05 18.42
N ALA A 357 26.70 -7.04 17.66
CA ALA A 357 28.10 -7.10 17.27
C ALA A 357 28.53 -5.90 16.41
N PHE A 358 27.62 -5.37 15.59
CA PHE A 358 27.89 -4.22 14.73
C PHE A 358 27.99 -2.89 15.49
N ILE A 359 27.17 -2.70 16.53
CA ILE A 359 27.08 -1.43 17.28
C ILE A 359 27.97 -1.40 18.54
N THR A 360 28.38 -2.57 19.04
CA THR A 360 29.21 -2.68 20.25
C THR A 360 30.60 -2.06 20.05
N GLY A 361 30.99 -1.20 20.99
CA GLY A 361 32.25 -0.44 20.93
C GLY A 361 32.15 0.83 20.08
N LYS A 362 30.99 1.09 19.47
CA LYS A 362 30.68 2.29 18.69
C LYS A 362 29.55 3.08 19.36
N SER A 363 28.33 3.02 18.83
CA SER A 363 27.17 3.73 19.38
C SER A 363 26.66 3.10 20.67
N PHE A 364 26.87 1.79 20.85
CA PHE A 364 26.64 1.07 22.10
C PHE A 364 27.97 0.76 22.79
N LYS A 365 28.05 1.04 24.10
CA LYS A 365 29.25 0.85 24.91
C LYS A 365 28.90 0.09 26.20
N PRO A 366 29.40 -1.14 26.41
CA PRO A 366 29.02 -1.96 27.57
C PRO A 366 29.37 -1.37 28.95
N ASP A 367 30.30 -0.41 29.00
CA ASP A 367 30.70 0.33 30.21
C ASP A 367 29.76 1.50 30.56
N PHE A 368 28.79 1.81 29.69
CA PHE A 368 27.76 2.81 29.92
C PHE A 368 26.53 2.21 30.63
N PRO A 369 25.69 3.03 31.30
CA PRO A 369 24.60 2.52 32.13
C PRO A 369 23.43 1.87 31.37
N ILE A 370 23.37 2.00 30.04
CA ILE A 370 22.35 1.35 29.20
C ILE A 370 22.78 -0.07 28.88
N LYS A 371 21.83 -1.01 28.83
CA LYS A 371 22.10 -2.39 28.44
C LYS A 371 21.47 -2.69 27.09
N ILE A 372 22.05 -3.65 26.36
CA ILE A 372 21.56 -4.04 25.04
C ILE A 372 20.11 -4.53 25.07
N GLU A 373 19.74 -5.22 26.15
CA GLU A 373 18.39 -5.72 26.44
C GLU A 373 17.36 -4.62 26.73
N ASP A 374 17.80 -3.38 26.96
CA ASP A 374 16.94 -2.20 27.13
C ASP A 374 16.75 -1.41 25.83
N LEU A 375 17.34 -1.88 24.73
CA LEU A 375 17.27 -1.25 23.41
C LEU A 375 16.39 -2.06 22.47
N ALA A 376 15.79 -1.36 21.51
CA ALA A 376 15.08 -1.92 20.39
C ALA A 376 15.49 -1.20 19.11
N VAL A 377 15.51 -1.94 18.01
CA VAL A 377 15.66 -1.35 16.67
C VAL A 377 14.28 -1.06 16.12
N VAL A 378 14.08 0.16 15.66
CA VAL A 378 12.85 0.65 15.04
C VAL A 378 13.14 0.90 13.56
N TYR A 379 12.30 0.33 12.71
CA TYR A 379 12.31 0.56 11.27
C TYR A 379 11.30 1.63 10.94
N VAL A 380 11.68 2.59 10.11
CA VAL A 380 10.81 3.71 9.74
C VAL A 380 10.83 3.97 8.25
N LEU A 381 9.74 4.53 7.73
CA LEU A 381 9.76 5.20 6.43
C LEU A 381 9.77 6.70 6.61
N HIS A 382 10.37 7.39 5.65
CA HIS A 382 10.33 8.84 5.58
C HIS A 382 10.36 9.33 4.13
N TRP A 383 9.83 10.53 3.91
CA TRP A 383 9.98 11.23 2.65
C TRP A 383 11.32 11.96 2.59
N GLY A 384 12.13 11.67 1.58
CA GLY A 384 13.38 12.35 1.29
C GLY A 384 13.17 13.71 0.63
N PHE A 385 14.18 14.58 0.68
CA PHE A 385 14.18 15.85 -0.07
C PHE A 385 14.18 15.64 -1.60
N ASP A 386 14.53 14.43 -2.06
CA ASP A 386 14.41 13.98 -3.44
C ASP A 386 12.97 13.63 -3.87
N ASN A 387 12.00 13.81 -2.97
CA ASN A 387 10.58 13.43 -3.12
C ASN A 387 10.36 11.93 -3.31
N LYS A 388 11.28 11.08 -2.84
CA LYS A 388 11.11 9.63 -2.78
C LYS A 388 10.90 9.17 -1.34
N ILE A 389 10.40 7.95 -1.21
CA ILE A 389 10.25 7.27 0.07
C ILE A 389 11.53 6.49 0.34
N HIS A 390 12.05 6.62 1.55
CA HIS A 390 13.26 5.95 2.02
C HIS A 390 12.95 5.15 3.27
N ALA A 391 13.66 4.03 3.42
CA ALA A 391 13.66 3.24 4.65
C ALA A 391 14.78 3.71 5.57
N GLY A 392 14.48 3.77 6.86
CA GLY A 392 15.37 4.19 7.91
C GLY A 392 15.44 3.18 9.05
N ILE A 393 16.55 3.19 9.78
CA ILE A 393 16.78 2.34 10.94
C ILE A 393 17.24 3.22 12.10
N ILE A 394 16.55 3.14 13.23
CA ILE A 394 16.86 3.93 14.43
C ILE A 394 16.85 3.02 15.67
N ILE A 395 17.86 3.13 16.54
CA ILE A 395 17.91 2.37 17.79
C ILE A 395 17.53 3.28 18.94
N VAL A 396 16.55 2.86 19.73
CA VAL A 396 15.97 3.63 20.84
C VAL A 396 15.76 2.74 22.07
N ASN A 397 15.39 3.34 23.20
CA ASN A 397 14.98 2.58 24.37
C ASN A 397 13.73 1.74 24.06
N LYS A 398 13.72 0.45 24.43
CA LYS A 398 12.59 -0.45 24.18
C LYS A 398 11.27 0.08 24.73
N ASN A 399 11.30 0.84 25.83
CA ASN A 399 10.10 1.36 26.48
C ASN A 399 9.43 2.50 25.69
N ILE A 400 10.14 3.12 24.75
CA ILE A 400 9.58 4.16 23.87
C ILE A 400 9.53 3.71 22.40
N ALA A 401 9.96 2.48 22.07
CA ALA A 401 10.07 2.03 20.69
C ALA A 401 8.75 2.11 19.94
N GLN A 402 7.66 1.68 20.57
CA GLN A 402 6.33 1.80 19.97
C GLN A 402 5.89 3.25 19.75
N GLU A 403 6.24 4.14 20.68
CA GLU A 403 5.93 5.56 20.57
C GLU A 403 6.71 6.21 19.43
N VAL A 404 7.99 5.86 19.28
CA VAL A 404 8.83 6.30 18.17
C VAL A 404 8.27 5.81 16.84
N CYS A 405 7.80 4.57 16.76
CA CYS A 405 7.06 4.08 15.59
C CYS A 405 5.89 5.00 15.23
N ASP A 406 5.06 5.35 16.22
CA ASP A 406 3.87 6.17 15.99
C ASP A 406 4.23 7.61 15.58
N ILE A 407 5.29 8.19 16.16
CA ILE A 407 5.81 9.52 15.77
C ILE A 407 6.24 9.52 14.31
N PHE A 408 7.06 8.55 13.89
CA PHE A 408 7.57 8.51 12.52
C PHE A 408 6.48 8.17 11.51
N GLN A 409 5.47 7.39 11.89
CA GLN A 409 4.27 7.20 11.09
C GLN A 409 3.54 8.53 10.83
N GLU A 410 3.30 9.33 11.87
CA GLU A 410 2.63 10.63 11.72
C GLU A 410 3.48 11.63 10.92
N LEU A 411 4.81 11.60 11.06
CA LEU A 411 5.72 12.42 10.23
C LEU A 411 5.64 12.04 8.75
N PHE A 412 5.59 10.73 8.47
CA PHE A 412 5.46 10.19 7.12
C PHE A 412 4.13 10.59 6.49
N ASP A 413 3.02 10.41 7.19
CA ASP A 413 1.68 10.78 6.72
C ASP A 413 1.55 12.30 6.50
N ALA A 414 2.20 13.10 7.35
CA ALA A 414 2.30 14.55 7.22
C ALA A 414 3.28 15.01 6.11
N HIS A 415 3.93 14.08 5.40
CA HIS A 415 4.91 14.36 4.35
C HIS A 415 6.10 15.22 4.82
N PHE A 416 6.44 15.19 6.12
CA PHE A 416 7.59 15.92 6.64
C PHE A 416 8.88 15.34 6.04
N ARG A 417 9.73 16.22 5.46
CA ARG A 417 10.95 15.79 4.77
C ARG A 417 12.06 15.48 5.77
N ILE A 418 12.60 14.27 5.70
CA ILE A 418 13.79 13.82 6.43
C ILE A 418 14.79 13.34 5.38
N GLU A 419 16.04 13.80 5.44
CA GLU A 419 17.03 13.46 4.42
C GLU A 419 17.41 11.98 4.46
N LYS A 420 17.81 11.49 5.62
CA LYS A 420 18.14 10.07 5.84
C LYS A 420 18.09 9.72 7.33
N ILE A 421 17.89 8.43 7.60
CA ILE A 421 17.86 7.86 8.95
C ILE A 421 18.67 6.56 8.94
N ASN A 422 19.97 6.68 9.15
CA ASN A 422 20.91 5.56 9.21
C ASN A 422 21.49 5.43 10.62
N LEU A 423 21.93 4.22 10.97
CA LEU A 423 22.69 4.00 12.20
C LEU A 423 23.96 4.86 12.18
N ILE A 424 24.20 5.56 13.29
CA ILE A 424 25.41 6.37 13.48
C ILE A 424 26.69 5.51 13.41
N ASP A 425 26.57 4.19 13.62
CA ASP A 425 27.63 3.20 13.50
C ASP A 425 28.22 3.07 12.09
N ASN A 426 27.49 3.48 11.05
CA ASN A 426 28.00 3.61 9.68
C ASN A 426 29.05 4.74 9.58
N TYR A 427 29.03 5.67 10.53
CA TYR A 427 29.98 6.76 10.70
C TYR A 427 30.94 6.48 11.87
N ASN A 428 31.07 5.21 12.30
CA ASN A 428 31.85 4.82 13.49
C ASN A 428 31.42 5.53 14.79
N ALA A 429 30.15 5.89 14.92
CA ALA A 429 29.61 6.69 16.03
C ALA A 429 30.25 8.08 16.18
N ASP A 430 30.75 8.64 15.07
CA ASP A 430 31.20 10.02 14.97
C ASP A 430 30.00 10.94 14.67
N ASP A 431 29.65 11.76 15.67
CA ASP A 431 28.52 12.68 15.64
C ASP A 431 28.70 13.77 14.58
N ASP A 432 29.92 14.30 14.42
CA ASP A 432 30.22 15.38 13.48
C ASP A 432 30.09 14.91 12.04
N LEU A 433 30.60 13.69 11.73
CA LEU A 433 30.43 13.08 10.41
C LEU A 433 28.97 12.78 10.09
N SER A 434 28.22 12.26 11.06
CA SER A 434 26.80 11.93 10.89
C SER A 434 25.96 13.20 10.66
N MET A 435 26.17 14.22 11.47
CA MET A 435 25.50 15.51 11.32
C MET A 435 25.84 16.19 10.00
N ALA A 436 27.12 16.22 9.61
CA ALA A 436 27.54 16.85 8.36
C ALA A 436 26.93 16.17 7.13
N ASP A 437 26.68 14.86 7.19
CA ASP A 437 25.95 14.11 6.16
C ASP A 437 24.41 14.20 6.30
N ASN A 438 23.91 15.07 7.18
CA ASN A 438 22.50 15.32 7.45
C ASN A 438 21.73 14.06 7.92
N ASN A 439 22.42 13.15 8.59
CA ASN A 439 21.82 11.93 9.11
C ASN A 439 21.03 12.20 10.39
N SER A 440 19.78 11.77 10.43
CA SER A 440 18.99 11.75 11.66
C SER A 440 19.35 10.51 12.49
N SER A 441 19.58 10.66 13.79
CA SER A 441 20.11 9.57 14.63
C SER A 441 19.60 9.62 16.07
N ALA A 442 19.73 8.52 16.82
CA ALA A 442 19.26 8.38 18.20
C ALA A 442 20.31 7.81 19.16
N LEU A 443 20.54 6.50 19.18
CA LEU A 443 21.51 5.91 20.08
C LEU A 443 22.94 6.38 19.76
N CYS A 444 23.60 6.99 20.74
CA CYS A 444 25.04 7.25 20.70
C CYS A 444 25.56 7.43 22.14
N CYS A 445 26.23 6.41 22.68
CA CYS A 445 26.75 6.41 24.04
C CYS A 445 27.89 7.44 24.21
N ARG A 446 27.58 8.52 24.93
CA ARG A 446 28.53 9.60 25.24
C ARG A 446 28.21 10.30 26.56
N GLU A 447 29.25 10.82 27.19
CA GLU A 447 29.11 11.77 28.29
C GLU A 447 28.70 13.14 27.74
N ILE A 448 28.01 13.92 28.57
CA ILE A 448 27.74 15.32 28.26
C ILE A 448 29.06 16.09 28.31
N THR A 449 29.37 16.81 27.24
CA THR A 449 30.60 17.61 27.13
C THR A 449 30.79 18.52 28.34
N GLY A 450 31.92 18.34 29.04
CA GLY A 450 32.28 19.13 30.22
C GLY A 450 31.61 18.70 31.53
N LYS A 451 30.91 17.55 31.56
CA LYS A 451 30.32 16.97 32.77
C LYS A 451 30.64 15.47 32.88
N PRO A 452 31.87 15.10 33.31
CA PRO A 452 32.26 13.70 33.49
C PRO A 452 31.28 12.96 34.40
N GLY A 453 30.92 11.72 34.05
CA GLY A 453 29.93 10.90 34.77
C GLY A 453 28.47 11.31 34.58
N THR A 454 28.18 12.31 33.73
CA THR A 454 26.81 12.64 33.31
C THR A 454 26.62 12.22 31.85
N TYR A 455 25.61 11.39 31.58
CA TYR A 455 25.41 10.80 30.25
C TYR A 455 24.33 11.54 29.45
N SER A 456 24.54 11.62 28.13
CA SER A 456 23.57 12.18 27.19
C SER A 456 22.27 11.36 27.15
N LYS A 457 21.13 11.97 26.81
CA LYS A 457 19.88 11.24 26.55
C LYS A 457 20.01 10.28 25.35
N HIS A 458 20.91 10.57 24.41
CA HIS A 458 21.31 9.65 23.34
C HIS A 458 21.88 8.34 23.88
N THR A 459 22.59 8.35 25.02
CA THR A 459 23.10 7.12 25.66
C THR A 459 21.97 6.18 26.04
N PHE A 460 20.82 6.71 26.47
CA PHE A 460 19.70 5.89 26.91
C PHE A 460 18.74 5.51 25.78
N GLY A 461 19.02 5.94 24.53
CA GLY A 461 18.09 5.83 23.41
C GLY A 461 16.81 6.64 23.63
N LEU A 462 16.90 7.76 24.36
CA LEU A 462 15.77 8.65 24.70
C LEU A 462 15.87 10.02 24.03
N ALA A 463 16.74 10.16 23.03
CA ALA A 463 16.90 11.35 22.23
C ALA A 463 16.96 11.00 20.74
N ILE A 464 16.48 11.92 19.91
CA ILE A 464 16.46 11.80 18.44
C ILE A 464 16.84 13.16 17.85
N ASP A 465 17.84 13.17 16.99
CA ASP A 465 18.24 14.33 16.19
C ASP A 465 17.65 14.22 14.79
N ILE A 466 17.00 15.28 14.28
CA ILE A 466 16.31 15.30 12.98
C ILE A 466 16.89 16.38 12.05
N ASN A 467 17.36 15.95 10.88
CA ASN A 467 17.95 16.80 9.83
C ASN A 467 18.96 17.84 10.36
N PRO A 468 20.12 17.42 10.90
CA PRO A 468 21.11 18.31 11.52
C PRO A 468 21.49 19.54 10.69
N VAL A 469 21.53 19.44 9.34
CA VAL A 469 21.86 20.57 8.46
C VAL A 469 20.76 21.62 8.44
N GLN A 470 19.48 21.21 8.36
CA GLN A 470 18.34 22.14 8.43
C GLN A 470 18.12 22.68 9.85
N ASN A 471 18.51 21.91 10.86
CA ASN A 471 18.22 22.14 12.26
C ASN A 471 19.51 22.12 13.11
N PRO A 472 20.42 23.08 12.93
CA PRO A 472 21.73 23.01 13.54
C PRO A 472 21.71 23.14 15.06
N TYR A 473 22.74 22.59 15.68
CA TYR A 473 23.19 22.97 17.01
C TYR A 473 23.88 24.34 16.96
N VAL A 474 23.50 25.25 17.85
CA VAL A 474 24.04 26.62 17.94
C VAL A 474 24.46 26.92 19.37
N LYS A 475 25.77 27.14 19.59
CA LYS A 475 26.33 27.57 20.87
C LYS A 475 27.20 28.80 20.68
N GLY A 476 26.62 29.98 20.90
CA GLY A 476 27.25 31.25 20.57
C GLY A 476 27.59 31.34 19.08
N TYR A 477 28.88 31.40 18.73
CA TYR A 477 29.32 31.45 17.34
C TYR A 477 29.50 30.07 16.70
N LEU A 478 29.63 29.02 17.52
CA LEU A 478 29.76 27.64 17.06
C LEU A 478 28.41 27.18 16.50
N VAL A 479 28.45 26.64 15.30
CA VAL A 479 27.29 26.05 14.63
C VAL A 479 27.71 24.73 14.03
N LEU A 480 27.00 23.67 14.42
CA LEU A 480 27.26 22.30 13.98
C LEU A 480 25.97 21.73 13.35
N PRO A 481 26.07 21.04 12.21
CA PRO A 481 27.27 20.91 11.37
C PRO A 481 27.59 22.24 10.65
N GLU A 482 28.86 22.46 10.25
CA GLU A 482 29.32 23.73 9.67
C GLU A 482 28.60 24.08 8.34
N ASN A 483 28.26 23.05 7.54
CA ASN A 483 27.51 23.18 6.30
C ASN A 483 26.06 23.67 6.49
N SER A 484 25.59 23.85 7.73
CA SER A 484 24.32 24.54 8.04
C SER A 484 24.36 26.04 7.74
N LYS A 485 25.55 26.66 7.71
CA LYS A 485 25.73 28.07 7.33
C LYS A 485 26.01 28.26 5.84
N ASN A 486 26.70 27.30 5.23
CA ASN A 486 27.27 27.38 3.89
C ASN A 486 27.06 26.06 3.13
N ASN A 487 25.81 25.73 2.81
CA ASN A 487 25.50 24.60 1.92
C ASN A 487 25.59 24.99 0.44
N LEU A 488 25.46 24.01 -0.45
CA LEU A 488 25.51 24.19 -1.91
C LEU A 488 24.51 25.23 -2.44
N ASN A 489 23.44 25.53 -1.69
CA ASN A 489 22.42 26.50 -2.05
C ASN A 489 22.61 27.87 -1.37
N ASN A 490 23.72 28.09 -0.67
CA ASN A 490 24.02 29.30 0.12
C ASN A 490 22.92 29.68 1.13
N ILE A 491 22.20 28.69 1.67
CA ILE A 491 21.18 28.90 2.70
C ILE A 491 21.85 28.85 4.07
N ASN A 492 21.60 29.88 4.90
CA ASN A 492 22.03 29.89 6.30
C ASN A 492 20.87 29.49 7.23
N TYR A 493 20.88 28.24 7.72
CA TYR A 493 19.82 27.69 8.56
C TYR A 493 19.78 28.25 9.99
N THR A 494 20.77 29.07 10.38
CA THR A 494 20.75 29.78 11.67
C THR A 494 19.82 30.99 11.65
N ASP A 495 19.49 31.52 10.47
CA ASP A 495 18.56 32.64 10.30
C ASP A 495 17.11 32.12 10.26
N ARG A 496 16.59 31.75 11.44
CA ARG A 496 15.32 31.01 11.59
C ARG A 496 14.13 31.73 10.97
N GLU A 497 14.11 33.07 10.97
CA GLU A 497 13.04 33.85 10.35
C GLU A 497 13.00 33.69 8.83
N LYS A 498 14.15 33.57 8.16
CA LYS A 498 14.22 33.35 6.71
C LYS A 498 13.93 31.91 6.32
N VAL A 499 14.34 30.95 7.15
CA VAL A 499 14.25 29.52 6.81
C VAL A 499 13.00 28.82 7.34
N LYS A 500 12.17 29.47 8.18
CA LYS A 500 11.01 28.84 8.85
C LYS A 500 10.00 28.13 7.94
N ASN A 501 9.94 28.50 6.67
CA ASN A 501 9.02 27.91 5.68
C ASN A 501 9.71 26.89 4.75
N LEU A 502 11.01 26.65 4.91
CA LEU A 502 11.73 25.64 4.11
C LEU A 502 11.42 24.23 4.63
N MET A 503 11.42 23.27 3.71
CA MET A 503 11.17 21.86 4.04
C MET A 503 12.21 21.33 5.04
N GLY A 504 11.76 20.46 5.95
CA GLY A 504 12.60 19.83 6.96
C GLY A 504 13.11 20.74 8.09
N VAL A 505 12.79 22.05 8.05
CA VAL A 505 13.09 23.00 9.13
C VAL A 505 12.06 22.87 10.25
N ILE A 506 12.54 22.73 11.48
CA ILE A 506 11.71 22.59 12.68
C ILE A 506 11.51 23.94 13.36
N THR A 507 10.26 24.30 13.61
CA THR A 507 9.83 25.48 14.36
C THR A 507 8.69 25.06 15.28
N GLN A 508 8.26 25.92 16.21
CA GLN A 508 7.08 25.63 17.04
C GLN A 508 5.78 25.46 16.23
N ASP A 509 5.75 25.99 15.00
CA ASP A 509 4.62 25.84 14.09
C ASP A 509 4.74 24.63 13.17
N SER A 510 5.92 24.00 13.08
CA SER A 510 6.14 22.86 12.19
C SER A 510 5.38 21.63 12.65
N VAL A 511 4.97 20.80 11.68
CA VAL A 511 4.26 19.54 11.96
C VAL A 511 5.13 18.59 12.78
N CYS A 512 6.44 18.59 12.54
CA CYS A 512 7.39 17.76 13.27
C CYS A 512 7.39 18.09 14.76
N TYR A 513 7.54 19.36 15.14
CA TYR A 513 7.48 19.77 16.54
C TYR A 513 6.15 19.39 17.18
N LYS A 514 5.02 19.67 16.50
CA LYS A 514 3.68 19.39 17.03
C LYS A 514 3.46 17.90 17.29
N ILE A 515 3.96 17.03 16.41
CA ILE A 515 3.90 15.57 16.59
C ILE A 515 4.75 15.16 17.78
N PHE A 516 6.03 15.52 17.85
CA PHE A 516 6.88 15.16 18.99
C PHE A 516 6.30 15.68 20.33
N ALA A 517 5.83 16.92 20.35
CA ALA A 517 5.21 17.53 21.53
C ALA A 517 3.92 16.81 21.97
N LYS A 518 3.11 16.32 21.03
CA LYS A 518 1.92 15.48 21.31
C LYS A 518 2.28 14.24 22.12
N TYR A 519 3.45 13.66 21.87
CA TYR A 519 3.98 12.49 22.61
C TYR A 519 4.80 12.88 23.86
N GLY A 520 4.79 14.15 24.25
CA GLY A 520 5.45 14.64 25.46
C GLY A 520 6.97 14.78 25.33
N TRP A 521 7.52 14.78 24.12
CA TRP A 521 8.93 15.07 23.90
C TRP A 521 9.21 16.56 24.06
N THR A 522 10.37 16.87 24.63
CA THR A 522 10.89 18.24 24.68
C THR A 522 11.79 18.48 23.47
N TRP A 523 11.82 19.72 22.99
CA TRP A 523 12.62 20.10 21.82
C TRP A 523 13.72 21.08 22.22
N GLY A 524 14.95 20.81 21.79
CA GLY A 524 16.13 21.60 22.14
C GLY A 524 16.12 23.03 21.60
N GLY A 525 15.29 23.31 20.58
CA GLY A 525 15.03 24.67 20.11
C GLY A 525 14.25 25.54 21.11
N ASN A 526 13.58 24.95 22.10
CA ASN A 526 12.84 25.66 23.15
C ASN A 526 13.64 25.83 24.45
N TRP A 527 14.88 25.36 24.52
CA TRP A 527 15.65 25.48 25.74
C TRP A 527 16.06 26.95 25.98
N GLU A 528 15.62 27.51 27.10
CA GLU A 528 16.06 28.84 27.57
C GLU A 528 17.45 28.77 28.21
N LYS A 529 18.45 28.30 27.46
CA LYS A 529 19.84 28.18 27.91
C LYS A 529 20.69 29.29 27.30
N THR A 530 21.64 29.79 28.08
CA THR A 530 22.71 30.68 27.60
C THR A 530 24.08 30.12 27.94
N TYR A 531 25.04 30.33 27.06
CA TYR A 531 26.44 29.98 27.25
C TYR A 531 27.28 31.23 27.47
N PHE A 532 28.04 31.30 28.57
CA PHE A 532 28.97 32.39 28.82
C PHE A 532 30.29 32.13 28.08
N ASP A 533 30.66 32.99 27.14
CA ASP A 533 31.86 32.85 26.31
C ASP A 533 33.14 33.47 26.92
N GLY A 534 33.06 33.90 28.18
CA GLY A 534 34.11 34.66 28.86
C GLY A 534 33.91 36.18 28.79
N LYS A 535 32.93 36.68 28.01
CA LYS A 535 32.59 38.10 27.92
C LYS A 535 31.11 38.35 28.17
N GLU A 536 30.22 37.58 27.54
CA GLU A 536 28.77 37.75 27.66
C GLU A 536 28.01 36.43 27.51
N ASN A 537 26.74 36.44 27.92
CA ASN A 537 25.85 35.31 27.73
C ASN A 537 25.38 35.27 26.27
N LYS A 538 25.64 34.15 25.62
CA LYS A 538 25.28 33.87 24.24
C LYS A 538 24.15 32.84 24.14
N PRO A 539 23.34 32.88 23.08
CA PRO A 539 22.30 31.89 22.86
C PRO A 539 22.86 30.46 22.75
N TYR A 540 22.08 29.51 23.26
CA TYR A 540 22.29 28.07 23.13
C TYR A 540 21.00 27.44 22.62
N PHE A 541 21.02 26.86 21.44
CA PHE A 541 19.87 26.19 20.84
C PHE A 541 20.32 24.88 20.20
N ASP A 542 19.51 23.83 20.37
CA ASP A 542 19.75 22.54 19.72
C ASP A 542 18.53 22.19 18.85
N TYR A 543 18.47 22.74 17.63
CA TYR A 543 17.25 22.69 16.82
C TYR A 543 16.96 21.29 16.28
N GLN A 544 17.96 20.42 16.16
CA GLN A 544 17.81 19.03 15.72
C GLN A 544 17.19 18.16 16.80
N HIS A 545 17.37 18.52 18.06
CA HIS A 545 17.29 17.59 19.17
C HIS A 545 15.90 17.50 19.79
N PHE A 546 15.37 16.30 19.89
CA PHE A 546 14.24 15.97 20.74
C PHE A 546 14.69 15.00 21.84
N GLU A 547 14.25 15.23 23.08
CA GLU A 547 14.52 14.30 24.19
C GLU A 547 13.31 14.07 25.10
N LYS A 548 13.32 12.89 25.74
CA LYS A 548 12.30 12.41 26.68
C LYS A 548 12.84 12.19 28.09
#